data_AF-A0A1G6LH90-F1
#
_entry.id   AF-A0A1G6LH90-F1
#
_cell.length_a   1.000
_cell.length_b   1.000
_cell.length_c   1.000
_cell.angle_alpha   90.00
_cell.angle_beta   90.00
_cell.angle_gamma   90.00
#
_symmetry.space_group_name_H-M   'P 1'
#
loop_
_entity.id
_entity.type
_entity.pdbx_description
1 polymer ?
#
loop_
_entity_poly.entity_id
_entity_poly.type
_entity_poly.pdbx_seq_one_letter_code
_entity_poly.pdbx_strand_id
1 'polypeptide(L)'
;MNNTHEKTLRLLFPQWQGGNNAPYYFGAQLLAWLAPEHNGTTAEVQVEQPTNVPLKLENGIMGRSVLLQQAQRAQALIDAHQPDKIIVLGGDCLVDLTPFAYLNEKYQDDLAVLWVDAHPDVMTPNEFQHAHAMVLGNLLG
;
A
#
# COMPACT_ATOMS: atom_id res chain seq x y z
N MET A 1 -0.99 -28.17 19.96
CA MET A 1 0.08 -27.60 19.11
C MET A 1 -0.38 -27.73 17.67
N ASN A 2 -1.12 -26.74 17.16
CA ASN A 2 -1.44 -26.70 15.73
C ASN A 2 -0.34 -25.88 15.06
N ASN A 3 0.59 -26.58 14.41
CA ASN A 3 1.60 -25.95 13.58
C ASN A 3 0.95 -25.60 12.23
N THR A 4 0.04 -24.64 12.22
CA THR A 4 -0.41 -24.00 10.99
C THR A 4 0.74 -23.11 10.53
N HIS A 5 1.41 -23.49 9.43
CA HIS A 5 2.42 -22.63 8.81
C HIS A 5 1.77 -21.28 8.49
N GLU A 6 2.15 -20.22 9.22
CA GLU A 6 1.59 -18.89 9.04
C GLU A 6 1.80 -18.42 7.59
N LYS A 7 0.72 -18.01 6.93
CA LYS A 7 0.74 -17.63 5.52
C LYS A 7 1.22 -16.19 5.36
N THR A 8 2.43 -16.01 4.84
CA THR A 8 2.97 -14.69 4.52
C THR A 8 2.81 -14.38 3.03
N LEU A 9 2.04 -13.33 2.70
CA LEU A 9 1.94 -12.77 1.36
C LEU A 9 2.98 -11.65 1.20
N ARG A 10 3.82 -11.74 0.18
CA ARG A 10 4.63 -10.61 -0.29
C ARG A 10 3.88 -9.89 -1.41
N LEU A 11 3.54 -8.63 -1.21
CA LEU A 11 2.80 -7.82 -2.16
C LEU A 11 3.73 -6.76 -2.76
N LEU A 12 4.13 -6.93 -4.02
CA LEU A 12 4.78 -5.86 -4.78
C LEU A 12 3.70 -4.85 -5.18
N PHE A 13 3.84 -3.60 -4.72
CA PHE A 13 2.86 -2.56 -4.97
C PHE A 13 3.57 -1.28 -5.46
N PRO A 14 3.88 -1.17 -6.76
CA PRO A 14 4.70 -0.09 -7.33
C PRO A 14 3.89 1.21 -7.55
N GLN A 15 3.04 1.58 -6.60
CA GLN A 15 2.24 2.81 -6.62
C GLN A 15 3.16 4.04 -6.57
N TRP A 16 2.91 5.01 -7.43
CA TRP A 16 3.66 6.26 -7.50
C TRP A 16 2.77 7.50 -7.45
N GLN A 17 1.47 7.31 -7.60
CA GLN A 17 0.48 8.36 -7.72
C GLN A 17 0.17 9.03 -6.37
N GLY A 18 0.29 8.29 -5.26
CA GLY A 18 -0.03 8.79 -3.93
C GLY A 18 0.96 9.86 -3.47
N GLY A 19 2.23 9.74 -3.89
CA GLY A 19 3.26 10.78 -3.77
C GLY A 19 3.44 11.65 -5.02
N ASN A 20 2.65 11.42 -6.08
CA ASN A 20 2.77 12.09 -7.39
C ASN A 20 4.23 12.15 -7.92
N ASN A 21 4.96 11.03 -7.81
CA ASN A 21 6.40 11.00 -8.09
C ASN A 21 6.80 9.69 -8.79
N ALA A 22 6.98 9.76 -10.11
CA ALA A 22 7.23 8.63 -11.00
C ALA A 22 8.34 7.63 -10.55
N PRO A 23 9.49 8.07 -10.00
CA PRO A 23 10.53 7.18 -9.48
C PRO A 23 10.07 6.13 -8.46
N TYR A 24 8.98 6.34 -7.71
CA TYR A 24 8.46 5.32 -6.78
C TYR A 24 8.16 3.98 -7.48
N TYR A 25 7.67 4.02 -8.73
CA TYR A 25 7.38 2.82 -9.51
C TYR A 25 8.63 1.95 -9.71
N PHE A 26 9.74 2.57 -10.12
CA PHE A 26 11.01 1.86 -10.27
C PHE A 26 11.62 1.49 -8.91
N GLY A 27 11.49 2.37 -7.91
CA GLY A 27 11.98 2.11 -6.55
C GLY A 27 11.39 0.84 -5.94
N ALA A 28 10.08 0.62 -6.08
CA ALA A 28 9.41 -0.59 -5.62
C ALA A 28 9.91 -1.86 -6.35
N GLN A 29 10.12 -1.79 -7.67
CA GLN A 29 10.68 -2.90 -8.43
C GLN A 29 12.13 -3.20 -8.04
N LEU A 30 12.94 -2.16 -7.82
CA LEU A 30 14.31 -2.31 -7.35
C LEU A 30 14.33 -2.90 -5.93
N LEU A 31 13.44 -2.46 -5.05
CA LEU A 31 13.27 -3.04 -3.72
C LEU A 31 12.90 -4.53 -3.80
N ALA A 32 11.99 -4.90 -4.70
CA ALA A 32 11.63 -6.30 -4.93
C ALA A 32 12.79 -7.14 -5.44
N TRP A 33 13.64 -6.58 -6.31
CA TRP A 33 14.85 -7.24 -6.79
C TRP A 33 15.93 -7.39 -5.70
N LEU A 34 16.08 -6.40 -4.82
CA LEU A 34 17.03 -6.42 -3.70
C LEU A 34 16.57 -7.29 -2.51
N ALA A 35 15.26 -7.50 -2.36
CA ALA A 35 14.71 -8.22 -1.24
C ALA A 35 15.20 -9.68 -1.22
N PRO A 36 15.42 -10.29 -0.04
CA PRO A 36 15.78 -11.69 0.07
C PRO A 36 14.74 -12.60 -0.60
N GLU A 37 15.16 -13.81 -0.98
CA GLU A 37 14.24 -14.84 -1.48
C GLU A 37 13.06 -15.05 -0.53
N HIS A 38 11.87 -15.24 -1.11
CA HIS A 38 10.62 -15.49 -0.38
C HIS A 38 10.15 -16.89 -0.65
N ASN A 39 9.97 -17.69 0.41
CA ASN A 39 9.41 -19.03 0.29
C ASN A 39 7.86 -19.05 0.32
N GLY A 40 7.23 -17.90 0.58
CA GLY A 40 5.77 -17.75 0.58
C GLY A 40 5.20 -17.28 -0.75
N THR A 41 3.92 -16.92 -0.75
CA THR A 41 3.26 -16.40 -1.96
C THR A 41 3.69 -14.96 -2.23
N THR A 42 3.97 -14.66 -3.49
CA THR A 42 4.20 -13.30 -3.98
C THR A 42 3.09 -12.93 -4.97
N ALA A 43 2.55 -11.72 -4.84
CA ALA A 43 1.61 -11.13 -5.80
C ALA A 43 2.03 -9.71 -6.14
N GLU A 44 1.61 -9.22 -7.30
CA GLU A 44 1.90 -7.86 -7.77
C GLU A 44 0.59 -7.12 -8.05
N VAL A 45 0.43 -5.96 -7.41
CA VAL A 45 -0.66 -5.04 -7.74
C VAL A 45 -0.36 -4.39 -9.08
N GLN A 46 -1.24 -4.58 -10.05
CA GLN A 46 -1.10 -3.94 -11.36
C GLN A 46 -1.23 -2.42 -11.21
N VAL A 47 -0.13 -1.72 -11.46
CA VAL A 47 -0.02 -0.26 -11.48
C VAL A 47 0.48 0.16 -12.85
N GLU A 48 -0.15 1.18 -13.42
CA GLU A 48 0.25 1.74 -14.71
C GLU A 48 1.62 2.42 -14.60
N GLN A 49 2.51 2.13 -15.55
CA GLN A 49 3.84 2.77 -15.61
C GLN A 49 3.71 4.29 -15.70
N PRO A 50 4.64 5.05 -15.08
CA PRO A 50 4.67 6.49 -15.23
C PRO A 50 4.77 6.92 -16.69
N THR A 51 4.01 7.95 -17.06
CA THR A 51 4.06 8.58 -18.39
C THR A 51 4.32 10.07 -18.23
N ASN A 52 4.47 10.78 -19.35
CA ASN A 52 4.57 12.24 -19.34
C ASN A 52 3.21 12.94 -19.15
N VAL A 53 2.11 12.20 -18.98
CA VAL A 53 0.79 12.77 -18.72
C VAL A 53 0.63 13.04 -17.23
N PRO A 54 0.40 14.31 -16.81
CA PRO A 54 0.20 14.63 -15.40
C PRO A 54 -1.06 13.96 -14.83
N LEU A 55 -1.00 13.60 -13.54
CA LEU A 55 -2.18 13.19 -12.79
C LEU A 55 -3.17 14.35 -12.67
N LYS A 56 -4.46 14.03 -12.60
CA LYS A 56 -5.52 15.02 -12.41
C LYS A 56 -5.80 15.21 -10.92
N LEU A 57 -6.06 16.44 -10.51
CA LEU A 57 -6.60 16.72 -9.19
C LEU A 57 -8.10 16.38 -9.18
N GLU A 58 -8.49 15.47 -8.30
CA GLU A 58 -9.84 14.91 -8.25
C GLU A 58 -10.35 15.00 -6.81
N ASN A 59 -11.30 15.89 -6.55
CA ASN A 59 -11.86 16.13 -5.22
C ASN A 59 -10.77 16.37 -4.14
N GLY A 60 -9.78 17.20 -4.47
CA GLY A 60 -8.68 17.54 -3.57
C GLY A 60 -7.52 16.55 -3.53
N ILE A 61 -7.61 15.39 -4.20
CA ILE A 61 -6.56 14.37 -4.20
C ILE A 61 -6.02 14.17 -5.62
N MET A 62 -4.69 14.20 -5.79
CA MET A 62 -4.05 13.88 -7.06
C MET A 62 -4.25 12.41 -7.43
N GLY A 63 -4.78 12.15 -8.62
CA GLY A 63 -4.99 10.79 -9.13
C GLY A 63 -5.98 9.96 -8.32
N ARG A 64 -6.97 10.58 -7.66
CA ARG A 64 -7.90 9.89 -6.74
C ARG A 64 -8.52 8.62 -7.34
N SER A 65 -9.00 8.68 -8.57
CA SER A 65 -9.66 7.56 -9.25
C SER A 65 -8.72 6.37 -9.47
N VAL A 66 -7.45 6.61 -9.83
CA VAL A 66 -6.48 5.53 -10.03
C VAL A 66 -6.00 4.94 -8.71
N LEU A 67 -5.85 5.76 -7.66
CA LEU A 67 -5.53 5.30 -6.31
C LEU A 67 -6.61 4.35 -5.77
N LEU A 68 -7.89 4.70 -5.94
CA LEU A 68 -9.00 3.83 -5.54
C LEU A 68 -9.03 2.51 -6.30
N GLN A 69 -8.74 2.53 -7.61
CA GLN A 69 -8.65 1.30 -8.40
C GLN A 69 -7.50 0.41 -7.93
N GLN A 70 -6.36 0.99 -7.59
CA GLN A 70 -5.20 0.26 -7.09
C GLN A 70 -5.46 -0.35 -5.70
N ALA A 71 -6.11 0.39 -4.80
CA ALA A 71 -6.56 -0.15 -3.52
C ALA A 71 -7.52 -1.34 -3.70
N GLN A 72 -8.47 -1.25 -4.64
CA GLN A 72 -9.37 -2.38 -4.96
C GLN A 72 -8.62 -3.59 -5.53
N ARG A 73 -7.63 -3.38 -6.41
CA ARG A 73 -6.77 -4.46 -6.93
C ARG A 73 -5.95 -5.11 -5.83
N ALA A 74 -5.38 -4.31 -4.91
CA ALA A 74 -4.65 -4.80 -3.75
C ALA A 74 -5.55 -5.63 -2.83
N GLN A 75 -6.76 -5.14 -2.53
CA GLN A 75 -7.73 -5.85 -1.70
C GLN A 75 -8.10 -7.20 -2.31
N ALA A 76 -8.39 -7.25 -3.62
CA ALA A 76 -8.72 -8.49 -4.31
C ALA A 76 -7.59 -9.53 -4.24
N LEU A 77 -6.33 -9.08 -4.34
CA LEU A 77 -5.17 -9.97 -4.18
C LEU A 77 -5.04 -10.46 -2.75
N ILE A 78 -5.23 -9.60 -1.75
CA ILE A 78 -5.18 -9.98 -0.33
C ILE A 78 -6.29 -10.98 0.00
N ASP A 79 -7.53 -10.71 -0.44
CA ASP A 79 -8.70 -11.57 -0.20
C ASP A 79 -8.55 -12.95 -0.85
N ALA A 80 -7.96 -13.02 -2.05
CA ALA A 80 -7.70 -14.29 -2.73
C ALA A 80 -6.69 -15.18 -1.96
N HIS A 81 -5.81 -14.56 -1.16
CA HIS A 81 -4.79 -15.28 -0.41
C HIS A 81 -5.12 -15.44 1.07
N GLN A 82 -5.97 -14.59 1.66
CA GLN A 82 -6.29 -14.60 3.09
C GLN A 82 -5.04 -14.77 4.00
N PRO A 83 -3.98 -13.95 3.82
CA PRO A 83 -2.72 -14.15 4.53
C PRO A 83 -2.84 -13.87 6.03
N ASP A 84 -1.97 -14.47 6.83
CA ASP A 84 -1.77 -14.08 8.24
C ASP A 84 -0.83 -12.88 8.34
N LYS A 85 0.14 -12.78 7.43
CA LYS A 85 1.14 -11.71 7.42
C LYS A 85 1.28 -11.13 6.02
N ILE A 86 1.50 -9.83 5.93
CA ILE A 86 1.73 -9.16 4.66
C ILE A 86 3.09 -8.45 4.72
N ILE A 87 3.93 -8.68 3.72
CA ILE A 87 5.12 -7.88 3.44
C ILE A 87 4.80 -7.05 2.21
N VAL A 88 4.72 -5.73 2.35
CA VAL A 88 4.49 -4.82 1.23
C VAL A 88 5.84 -4.33 0.74
N LEU A 89 6.14 -4.57 -0.53
CA LEU A 89 7.27 -3.95 -1.23
C LEU A 89 6.70 -2.81 -2.06
N GLY A 90 6.56 -1.68 -1.38
CA GLY A 90 5.76 -0.56 -1.84
C GLY A 90 6.51 0.45 -2.69
N GLY A 91 5.72 1.36 -3.27
CA GLY A 91 6.13 2.69 -3.64
C GLY A 91 5.84 3.70 -2.51
N ASP A 92 4.90 4.64 -2.71
CA ASP A 92 4.56 5.64 -1.68
C ASP A 92 3.78 5.08 -0.47
N CYS A 93 3.74 5.81 0.66
CA CYS A 93 3.19 5.32 1.94
C CYS A 93 1.71 4.89 1.90
N LEU A 94 0.92 5.35 0.91
CA LEU A 94 -0.49 4.98 0.82
C LEU A 94 -0.70 3.49 0.47
N VAL A 95 0.34 2.79 -0.01
CA VAL A 95 0.31 1.34 -0.23
C VAL A 95 -0.01 0.53 1.03
N ASP A 96 0.20 1.09 2.23
CA ASP A 96 -0.08 0.44 3.51
C ASP A 96 -1.56 0.48 3.89
N LEU A 97 -2.37 1.33 3.26
CA LEU A 97 -3.80 1.49 3.62
C LEU A 97 -4.56 0.17 3.55
N THR A 98 -4.48 -0.52 2.40
CA THR A 98 -5.25 -1.75 2.17
C THR A 98 -4.72 -2.93 3.00
N PRO A 99 -3.40 -3.19 3.05
CA PRO A 99 -2.83 -4.21 3.93
C PRO A 99 -3.15 -4.00 5.41
N PHE A 100 -3.04 -2.78 5.93
CA PHE A 100 -3.31 -2.52 7.35
C PHE A 100 -4.80 -2.59 7.66
N ALA A 101 -5.68 -2.10 6.78
CA ALA A 101 -7.11 -2.28 6.93
C ALA A 101 -7.50 -3.77 7.01
N TYR A 102 -6.95 -4.61 6.12
CA TYR A 102 -7.16 -6.06 6.17
C TYR A 102 -6.66 -6.68 7.48
N LEU A 103 -5.45 -6.33 7.93
CA LEU A 103 -4.89 -6.86 9.17
C LEU A 103 -5.70 -6.37 10.38
N ASN A 104 -6.21 -5.14 10.36
CA ASN A 104 -7.06 -4.59 11.41
C ASN A 104 -8.39 -5.36 11.51
N GLU A 105 -9.00 -5.71 10.38
CA GLU A 105 -10.19 -6.59 10.38
C GLU A 105 -9.88 -8.00 10.89
N LYS A 106 -8.72 -8.54 10.51
CA LYS A 106 -8.30 -9.91 10.88
C LYS A 106 -7.95 -10.03 12.36
N TYR A 107 -7.24 -9.05 12.92
CA TYR A 107 -6.72 -9.08 14.29
C TYR A 107 -7.56 -8.25 15.27
N GLN A 108 -8.46 -7.41 14.77
CA GLN A 108 -9.39 -6.61 15.57
C GLN A 108 -8.62 -5.77 16.62
N ASP A 109 -9.00 -5.86 17.88
CA ASP A 109 -8.41 -5.10 18.98
C ASP A 109 -6.98 -5.53 19.36
N ASP A 110 -6.41 -6.56 18.71
CA ASP A 110 -5.06 -7.08 18.97
C ASP A 110 -4.02 -6.61 17.93
N LEU A 111 -4.36 -5.63 17.08
CA LEU A 111 -3.41 -5.00 16.16
C LEU A 111 -2.82 -3.71 16.77
N ALA A 112 -1.49 -3.59 16.74
CA ALA A 112 -0.78 -2.33 16.99
C ALA A 112 0.00 -1.91 15.74
N VAL A 113 -0.05 -0.62 15.40
CA VAL A 113 0.72 -0.03 14.30
C VAL A 113 1.91 0.74 14.86
N LEU A 114 3.12 0.32 14.49
CA LEU A 114 4.34 1.10 14.69
C LEU A 114 4.68 1.83 13.39
N TRP A 115 4.32 3.13 13.32
CA TRP A 115 4.60 3.97 12.15
C TRP A 115 6.00 4.59 12.27
N VAL A 116 6.95 4.10 11.48
CA VAL A 116 8.34 4.59 11.46
C VAL A 116 8.53 5.49 10.26
N ASP A 117 8.24 6.77 10.43
CA ASP A 117 8.37 7.79 9.40
C ASP A 117 8.82 9.13 10.03
N ALA A 118 9.41 10.01 9.21
CA ALA A 118 9.67 11.39 9.59
C ALA A 118 8.38 12.23 9.68
N HIS A 119 7.31 11.78 9.01
CA HIS A 119 6.02 12.46 8.96
C HIS A 119 4.91 11.59 9.58
N PRO A 120 3.85 12.20 10.13
CA PRO A 120 2.78 11.43 10.78
C PRO A 120 1.76 10.86 9.81
N ASP A 121 1.71 11.33 8.55
CA ASP A 121 0.75 10.90 7.52
C ASP A 121 -0.73 10.93 7.94
N VAL A 122 -1.11 11.98 8.68
CA VAL A 122 -2.47 12.24 9.17
C VAL A 122 -3.14 13.45 8.51
N MET A 123 -2.57 13.98 7.42
CA MET A 123 -3.14 15.13 6.73
C MET A 123 -4.43 14.75 6.00
N THR A 124 -5.26 15.76 5.74
CA THR A 124 -6.49 15.65 4.94
C THR A 124 -6.34 16.33 3.59
N PRO A 125 -7.28 16.12 2.63
CA PRO A 125 -7.29 16.84 1.35
C PRO A 125 -7.39 18.37 1.47
N ASN A 126 -7.77 18.90 2.65
CA ASN A 126 -7.79 20.35 2.92
C ASN A 126 -6.39 20.92 3.18
N GLU A 127 -5.43 20.08 3.56
CA GLU A 127 -4.08 20.48 3.97
C GLU A 127 -3.04 20.14 2.88
N PHE A 128 -3.19 18.98 2.23
CA PHE A 128 -2.26 18.53 1.20
C PHE A 128 -2.95 17.68 0.14
N GLN A 129 -2.46 17.73 -1.11
CA GLN A 129 -3.14 17.10 -2.26
C GLN A 129 -2.63 15.69 -2.57
N HIS A 130 -1.54 15.24 -1.95
CA HIS A 130 -0.90 13.95 -2.23
C HIS A 130 -1.28 12.95 -1.14
N ALA A 131 -1.92 11.85 -1.54
CA ALA A 131 -2.57 10.94 -0.62
C ALA A 131 -1.62 10.11 0.25
N HIS A 132 -0.32 10.05 -0.07
CA HIS A 132 0.67 9.39 0.79
C HIS A 132 0.76 10.02 2.20
N ALA A 133 0.43 11.32 2.34
CA ALA A 133 0.42 12.02 3.62
C ALA A 133 -0.89 11.82 4.42
N MET A 134 -1.80 10.96 3.94
CA MET A 134 -3.14 10.76 4.52
C MET A 134 -3.34 9.34 5.06
N VAL A 135 -2.40 8.42 4.84
CA VAL A 135 -2.61 6.98 5.05
C VAL A 135 -2.93 6.63 6.50
N LEU A 136 -2.17 7.16 7.46
CA LEU A 136 -2.40 6.87 8.87
C LEU A 136 -3.67 7.54 9.38
N GLY A 137 -3.96 8.76 8.91
CA GLY A 137 -5.23 9.43 9.18
C GLY A 137 -6.43 8.59 8.72
N ASN A 138 -6.39 8.08 7.49
CA ASN A 138 -7.46 7.23 6.94
C ASN A 138 -7.64 5.90 7.70
N LEU A 139 -6.58 5.34 8.28
CA LEU A 139 -6.66 4.12 9.10
C LEU A 139 -7.35 4.35 10.44
N LEU A 140 -7.44 5.59 10.92
CA LEU A 140 -8.11 5.97 12.16
C LEU A 140 -9.62 6.28 11.98
N GLY A 141 -10.09 6.37 10.72
CA GLY A 141 -11.47 6.73 10.36
C GLY A 141 -11.71 8.24 10.25
#